data_AF-A0A257PR86-F1
#
_entry.id   AF-A0A257PR86-F1
#
_cell.length_a   1.000
_cell.length_b   1.000
_cell.length_c   1.000
_cell.angle_alpha   90.00
_cell.angle_beta   90.00
_cell.angle_gamma   90.00
#
_symmetry.space_group_name_H-M   'P 1'
#
loop_
_entity.id
_entity.type
_entity.pdbx_description
1 polymer ?
#
loop_
_entity_poly.entity_id
_entity_poly.type
_entity_poly.pdbx_seq_one_letter_code
_entity_poly.pdbx_strand_id
1 'polypeptide(L)'
;VLAAFVIVMGILMLERKGFRSMELLVAALAGVIALGYGLQLALSHPALLPILKGALTPGFGGSADAMYLAVGILGATVMPHVIYLHSSLTQRRIQVSVERRALLMRFAWKDVILALGLAGLINLAMLVVAAATFHQKGLPASDLSEAYRTLTPILGAGAATVFALTLLASGISSSVVGTMAGQVVMQGLVGFTIPLWVRRLLTSLPAVIVVMLGIDPTRTLVFSQVVLSFGIPFALVPLLLFTSNHALMGNLVNRPVLRRLGWGVTVLIIGLNALLLWKLAG
;
A
#
# COMPACT_ATOMS: atom_id res chain seq x y z
N VAL A 1 12.25 -3.03 15.88
CA VAL A 1 12.69 -1.79 15.21
C VAL A 1 14.15 -1.83 14.77
N LEU A 2 15.10 -2.12 15.66
CA LEU A 2 16.54 -2.19 15.32
C LEU A 2 16.87 -3.22 14.22
N ALA A 3 16.32 -4.43 14.27
CA ALA A 3 16.52 -5.43 13.22
C ALA A 3 15.99 -4.96 11.86
N ALA A 4 14.79 -4.37 11.82
CA ALA A 4 14.23 -3.79 10.60
C ALA A 4 15.07 -2.61 10.08
N PHE A 5 15.62 -1.79 10.97
CA PHE A 5 16.53 -0.71 10.60
C PHE A 5 17.82 -1.25 9.98
N VAL A 6 18.44 -2.27 10.57
CA VAL A 6 19.67 -2.90 10.04
C VAL A 6 19.40 -3.58 8.70
N ILE A 7 18.31 -4.32 8.57
CA ILE A 7 17.95 -4.99 7.31
C ILE A 7 17.66 -3.96 6.22
N VAL A 8 16.91 -2.90 6.54
CA VAL A 8 16.64 -1.83 5.57
C VAL A 8 17.91 -1.07 5.22
N MET A 9 18.81 -0.81 6.16
CA MET A 9 20.11 -0.21 5.88
C MET A 9 20.99 -1.09 4.99
N GLY A 10 21.00 -2.41 5.21
CA GLY A 10 21.68 -3.37 4.35
C GLY A 10 21.08 -3.41 2.94
N ILE A 11 19.76 -3.32 2.84
CA ILE A 11 19.03 -3.19 1.58
C ILE A 11 19.38 -1.87 0.87
N LEU A 12 19.38 -0.74 1.58
CA LEU A 12 19.71 0.57 1.01
C LEU A 12 21.19 0.66 0.60
N MET A 13 22.10 -0.11 1.21
CA MET A 13 23.46 -0.26 0.70
C MET A 13 23.50 -0.94 -0.69
N LEU A 14 22.56 -1.83 -0.99
CA LEU A 14 22.38 -2.40 -2.33
C LEU A 14 21.86 -1.36 -3.34
N GLU A 15 21.26 -0.24 -2.89
CA GLU A 15 20.77 0.82 -3.77
C GLU A 15 21.92 1.51 -4.52
N ARG A 16 23.11 1.54 -3.89
CA ARG A 16 24.34 2.02 -4.53
C ARG A 16 24.73 1.21 -5.79
N LYS A 17 24.19 -0.01 -5.96
CA LYS A 17 24.43 -0.87 -7.15
C LYS A 17 23.47 -0.61 -8.31
N GLY A 18 22.47 0.27 -8.15
CA GLY A 18 21.60 0.75 -9.23
C GLY A 18 20.11 0.36 -9.11
N PHE A 19 19.25 1.11 -9.81
CA PHE A 19 17.78 1.01 -9.74
C PHE A 19 17.22 -0.39 -10.01
N ARG A 20 17.85 -1.18 -10.88
CA ARG A 20 17.38 -2.52 -11.26
C ARG A 20 17.46 -3.51 -10.10
N SER A 21 18.46 -3.38 -9.23
CA SER A 21 18.60 -4.22 -8.03
C SER A 21 17.51 -3.93 -7.00
N MET A 22 17.11 -2.66 -6.87
CA MET A 22 16.00 -2.28 -5.98
C MET A 22 14.66 -2.83 -6.48
N GLU A 23 14.39 -2.72 -7.77
CA GLU A 23 13.15 -3.25 -8.34
C GLU A 23 13.05 -4.77 -8.16
N LEU A 24 14.14 -5.50 -8.41
CA LEU A 24 14.21 -6.94 -8.19
C LEU A 24 13.95 -7.30 -6.71
N LEU A 25 14.51 -6.52 -5.78
CA LEU A 25 14.31 -6.74 -4.35
C LEU A 25 12.85 -6.51 -3.93
N VAL A 26 12.22 -5.41 -4.37
CA VAL A 26 10.81 -5.14 -4.07
C VAL A 26 9.92 -6.23 -4.69
N ALA A 27 10.23 -6.69 -5.90
CA ALA A 27 9.54 -7.81 -6.53
C ALA A 27 9.72 -9.12 -5.74
N ALA A 28 10.92 -9.40 -5.24
CA ALA A 28 11.20 -10.57 -4.41
C ALA A 28 10.43 -10.51 -3.08
N LEU A 29 10.42 -9.35 -2.40
CA LEU A 29 9.65 -9.15 -1.18
C LEU A 29 8.14 -9.29 -1.43
N ALA A 30 7.62 -8.72 -2.52
CA ALA A 30 6.23 -8.92 -2.93
C ALA A 30 5.92 -10.40 -3.20
N GLY A 31 6.85 -11.14 -3.82
CA GLY A 31 6.74 -12.59 -4.01
C GLY A 31 6.67 -13.36 -2.69
N VAL A 32 7.52 -13.01 -1.72
CA VAL A 32 7.47 -13.61 -0.36
C VAL A 32 6.14 -13.34 0.33
N ILE A 33 5.60 -12.13 0.18
CA ILE A 33 4.30 -11.77 0.77
C ILE A 33 3.17 -12.56 0.09
N ALA A 34 3.20 -12.64 -1.24
CA ALA A 34 2.21 -13.40 -2.02
C ALA A 34 2.22 -14.89 -1.66
N LEU A 35 3.41 -15.49 -1.60
CA LEU A 35 3.56 -16.90 -1.20
C LEU A 35 3.13 -17.14 0.24
N GLY A 36 3.48 -16.24 1.16
CA GLY A 36 3.14 -16.37 2.57
C GLY A 36 1.63 -16.31 2.83
N TYR A 37 0.92 -15.34 2.26
CA TYR A 37 -0.54 -15.28 2.35
C TYR A 37 -1.22 -16.36 1.51
N GLY A 38 -0.65 -16.75 0.37
CA GLY A 38 -1.15 -17.86 -0.44
C GLY A 38 -1.10 -19.20 0.30
N LEU A 39 0.00 -19.46 1.01
CA LEU A 39 0.15 -20.67 1.83
C LEU A 39 -0.81 -20.65 3.03
N GLN A 40 -0.95 -19.51 3.71
CA GLN A 40 -1.94 -19.37 4.80
C GLN A 40 -3.37 -19.56 4.29
N LEU A 41 -3.70 -19.03 3.10
CA LEU A 41 -5.00 -19.21 2.49
C LEU A 41 -5.26 -20.69 2.19
N ALA A 42 -4.28 -21.40 1.61
CA ALA A 42 -4.39 -22.84 1.33
C ALA A 42 -4.56 -23.67 2.61
N LEU A 43 -3.82 -23.35 3.68
CA LEU A 43 -3.90 -24.05 4.96
C LEU A 43 -5.20 -23.74 5.74
N SER A 44 -5.76 -22.54 5.57
CA SER A 44 -6.97 -22.13 6.28
C SER A 44 -8.25 -22.78 5.76
N HIS A 45 -8.18 -23.51 4.63
CA HIS A 45 -9.31 -24.19 3.96
C HIS A 45 -10.62 -23.39 4.01
N PRO A 46 -10.64 -22.14 3.52
CA PRO A 46 -11.81 -21.30 3.69
C PRO A 46 -12.92 -21.77 2.75
N ALA A 47 -14.17 -21.73 3.21
CA ALA A 47 -15.31 -22.08 2.40
C ALA A 47 -15.45 -21.10 1.21
N LEU A 48 -15.37 -21.61 -0.03
CA LEU A 48 -15.39 -20.80 -1.25
C LEU A 48 -16.74 -20.12 -1.50
N LEU A 49 -17.85 -20.77 -1.14
CA LEU A 49 -19.21 -20.24 -1.35
C LEU A 49 -19.44 -18.90 -0.62
N PRO A 50 -19.16 -18.77 0.70
CA PRO A 50 -19.25 -17.50 1.42
C PRO A 50 -18.36 -16.40 0.83
N ILE A 51 -17.15 -16.73 0.37
CA ILE A 51 -16.23 -15.77 -0.25
C ILE A 51 -16.84 -15.23 -1.55
N LEU A 52 -17.30 -16.11 -2.43
CA LEU A 52 -17.90 -15.73 -3.71
C LEU A 52 -19.19 -14.93 -3.49
N LYS A 53 -20.01 -15.32 -2.52
CA LYS A 53 -21.21 -14.57 -2.15
C LYS A 53 -20.85 -13.16 -1.67
N GLY A 54 -19.88 -13.02 -0.76
CA GLY A 54 -19.41 -11.72 -0.28
C GLY A 54 -18.76 -10.85 -1.37
N ALA A 55 -18.11 -11.46 -2.36
CA ALA A 55 -17.55 -10.74 -3.50
C ALA A 55 -18.62 -10.24 -4.49
N LEU A 56 -19.73 -10.97 -4.64
CA LEU A 56 -20.79 -10.66 -5.60
C LEU A 56 -21.93 -9.82 -5.02
N THR A 57 -22.13 -9.84 -3.70
CA THR A 57 -23.20 -9.05 -3.04
C THR A 57 -22.60 -7.85 -2.30
N PRO A 58 -22.58 -6.64 -2.89
CA PRO A 58 -22.17 -5.44 -2.19
C PRO A 58 -23.20 -5.10 -1.10
N GLY A 59 -22.83 -5.30 0.17
CA GLY A 59 -23.67 -4.97 1.31
C GLY A 59 -22.89 -4.94 2.62
N PHE A 60 -23.16 -3.95 3.46
CA PHE A 60 -22.46 -3.75 4.74
C PHE A 60 -23.16 -4.39 5.94
N GLY A 61 -24.15 -5.26 5.70
CA GLY A 61 -24.89 -5.99 6.74
C GLY A 61 -25.61 -5.10 7.76
N GLY A 62 -25.82 -3.81 7.48
CA GLY A 62 -26.44 -2.85 8.39
C GLY A 62 -25.54 -2.37 9.53
N SER A 63 -24.28 -2.81 9.60
CA SER A 63 -23.35 -2.41 10.67
C SER A 63 -22.52 -1.19 10.25
N ALA A 64 -22.57 -0.13 11.06
CA ALA A 64 -21.80 1.08 10.81
C ALA A 64 -20.29 0.79 10.79
N ASP A 65 -19.83 -0.13 11.64
CA ASP A 65 -18.43 -0.55 11.74
C ASP A 65 -17.90 -1.23 10.47
N ALA A 66 -18.70 -2.07 9.81
CA ALA A 66 -18.27 -2.69 8.55
C ALA A 66 -18.14 -1.66 7.42
N MET A 67 -19.04 -0.66 7.39
CA MET A 67 -18.92 0.46 6.46
C MET A 67 -17.65 1.27 6.75
N TYR A 68 -17.32 1.53 8.02
CA TYR A 68 -16.08 2.23 8.38
C TYR A 68 -14.82 1.45 8.00
N LEU A 69 -14.79 0.15 8.26
CA LEU A 69 -13.67 -0.70 7.85
C LEU A 69 -13.52 -0.73 6.33
N ALA A 70 -14.61 -0.84 5.59
CA ALA A 70 -14.57 -0.81 4.13
C ALA A 70 -14.07 0.54 3.58
N VAL A 71 -14.53 1.65 4.16
CA VAL A 71 -14.04 2.99 3.82
C VAL A 71 -12.57 3.16 4.18
N GLY A 72 -12.14 2.65 5.33
CA GLY A 72 -10.75 2.66 5.78
C GLY A 72 -9.83 1.86 4.84
N ILE A 73 -10.25 0.66 4.41
CA ILE A 73 -9.52 -0.14 3.42
C ILE A 73 -9.40 0.64 2.10
N LEU A 74 -10.50 1.24 1.61
CA LEU A 74 -10.48 2.01 0.37
C LEU A 74 -9.54 3.22 0.48
N GLY A 75 -9.62 4.00 1.56
CA GLY A 75 -8.73 5.14 1.79
C GLY A 75 -7.25 4.74 1.90
N ALA A 76 -6.96 3.66 2.64
CA ALA A 76 -5.60 3.18 2.86
C ALA A 76 -4.94 2.57 1.60
N THR A 77 -5.73 2.07 0.65
CA THR A 77 -5.18 1.51 -0.61
C THR A 77 -4.60 2.58 -1.53
N VAL A 78 -5.05 3.83 -1.43
CA VAL A 78 -4.61 4.91 -2.31
C VAL A 78 -3.44 5.64 -1.66
N MET A 79 -2.22 5.18 -1.96
CA MET A 79 -0.99 5.72 -1.40
C MET A 79 -0.42 6.84 -2.29
N PRO A 80 -0.48 8.13 -1.89
CA PRO A 80 -0.08 9.25 -2.75
C PRO A 80 1.40 9.23 -3.11
N HIS A 81 2.26 8.77 -2.20
CA HIS A 81 3.70 8.69 -2.43
C HIS A 81 4.07 7.67 -3.52
N VAL A 82 3.27 6.60 -3.69
CA VAL A 82 3.49 5.60 -4.76
C VAL A 82 3.16 6.19 -6.13
N ILE A 83 2.20 7.10 -6.24
CA ILE A 83 1.86 7.78 -7.49
C ILE A 83 3.07 8.57 -8.04
N TYR A 84 3.75 9.32 -7.18
CA TYR A 84 4.97 10.05 -7.55
C TYR A 84 6.11 9.10 -7.90
N LEU A 85 6.35 8.08 -7.07
CA LEU A 85 7.42 7.11 -7.29
C LEU A 85 7.23 6.36 -8.62
N HIS A 86 6.02 5.84 -8.87
CA HIS A 86 5.70 5.14 -10.11
C HIS A 86 5.95 6.05 -11.32
N SER A 87 5.48 7.30 -11.26
CA SER A 87 5.71 8.27 -12.34
C SER A 87 7.21 8.49 -12.61
N SER A 88 8.04 8.59 -11.58
CA SER A 88 9.49 8.75 -11.72
C SER A 88 10.20 7.50 -12.24
N LEU A 89 9.79 6.31 -11.78
CA LEU A 89 10.35 5.03 -12.22
C LEU A 89 10.02 4.75 -13.69
N THR A 90 8.80 5.07 -14.15
CA THR A 90 8.42 4.89 -15.56
C THR A 90 9.17 5.86 -16.48
N GLN A 91 9.41 7.11 -16.06
CA GLN A 91 10.14 8.10 -16.86
C GLN A 91 11.57 7.68 -17.22
N ARG A 92 12.26 6.98 -16.30
CA ARG A 92 13.68 6.60 -16.48
C ARG A 92 13.88 5.23 -17.11
N ARG A 93 12.81 4.46 -17.33
CA ARG A 93 12.90 3.04 -17.75
C ARG A 93 13.23 2.87 -19.23
N ILE A 94 12.50 3.55 -20.12
CA ILE A 94 12.70 3.46 -21.58
C ILE A 94 12.36 4.81 -22.22
N GLN A 95 13.35 5.48 -22.83
CA GLN A 95 13.13 6.69 -23.63
C GLN A 95 12.86 6.29 -25.07
N VAL A 96 11.69 6.67 -25.59
CA VAL A 96 11.24 6.18 -26.90
C VAL A 96 10.66 7.31 -27.74
N SER A 97 10.80 7.18 -29.06
CA SER A 97 10.28 8.14 -30.04
C SER A 97 8.77 8.35 -29.86
N VAL A 98 8.30 9.53 -30.26
CA VAL A 98 6.90 9.97 -30.09
C VAL A 98 5.91 8.93 -30.63
N GLU A 99 6.23 8.27 -31.74
CA GLU A 99 5.42 7.25 -32.41
C GLU A 99 5.23 5.98 -31.57
N ARG A 100 6.25 5.57 -30.81
CA ARG A 100 6.21 4.34 -30.00
C ARG A 100 5.69 4.58 -28.58
N ARG A 101 5.51 5.84 -28.15
CA ARG A 101 4.96 6.18 -26.81
C ARG A 101 3.61 5.52 -26.54
N ALA A 102 2.73 5.46 -27.55
CA ALA A 102 1.43 4.79 -27.42
C ALA A 102 1.56 3.28 -27.16
N LEU A 103 2.57 2.62 -27.75
CA LEU A 103 2.84 1.20 -27.51
C LEU A 103 3.34 0.97 -26.09
N LEU A 104 4.26 1.80 -25.58
CA LEU A 104 4.74 1.69 -24.20
C LEU A 104 3.62 1.93 -23.20
N MET A 105 2.73 2.88 -23.46
CA MET A 105 1.57 3.11 -22.61
C MET A 105 0.69 1.87 -22.49
N ARG A 106 0.53 1.08 -23.56
CA ARG A 106 -0.24 -0.18 -23.51
C ARG A 106 0.46 -1.24 -22.65
N PHE A 107 1.79 -1.35 -22.75
CA PHE A 107 2.55 -2.27 -21.90
C PHE A 107 2.51 -1.83 -20.43
N ALA A 108 2.79 -0.55 -20.15
CA ALA A 108 2.72 0.02 -18.82
C ALA A 108 1.33 -0.16 -18.18
N TRP A 109 0.25 -0.01 -18.96
CA TRP A 109 -1.10 -0.23 -18.46
C TRP A 109 -1.35 -1.69 -18.09
N LYS A 110 -0.88 -2.65 -18.90
CA LYS A 110 -0.96 -4.09 -18.58
C LYS A 110 -0.15 -4.43 -17.34
N ASP A 111 1.07 -3.88 -17.23
CA ASP A 111 1.95 -4.10 -16.08
C ASP A 111 1.29 -3.60 -14.79
N VAL A 112 0.71 -2.40 -14.81
CA VAL A 112 0.00 -1.81 -13.67
C VAL A 112 -1.23 -2.63 -13.28
N ILE A 113 -2.03 -3.10 -14.25
CA ILE A 113 -3.20 -3.94 -13.97
C ILE A 113 -2.78 -5.27 -13.36
N LEU A 114 -1.74 -5.91 -13.89
CA LEU A 114 -1.26 -7.17 -13.37
C LEU A 114 -0.71 -7.00 -11.94
N ALA A 115 0.10 -5.96 -11.71
CA ALA A 115 0.70 -5.69 -10.41
C ALA A 115 -0.35 -5.30 -9.35
N LEU A 116 -1.26 -4.37 -9.66
CA LEU A 116 -2.33 -3.96 -8.73
C LEU A 116 -3.37 -5.07 -8.55
N GLY A 117 -3.64 -5.87 -9.59
CA GLY A 117 -4.50 -7.04 -9.49
C GLY A 117 -3.93 -8.09 -8.53
N LEU A 118 -2.64 -8.40 -8.65
CA LEU A 118 -1.95 -9.30 -7.71
C LEU A 118 -1.95 -8.74 -6.28
N ALA A 119 -1.68 -7.45 -6.10
CA ALA A 119 -1.75 -6.79 -4.79
C ALA A 119 -3.17 -6.86 -4.19
N GLY A 120 -4.20 -6.66 -5.03
CA GLY A 120 -5.60 -6.83 -4.63
C GLY A 120 -5.92 -8.26 -4.17
N LEU A 121 -5.44 -9.28 -4.89
CA LEU A 121 -5.60 -10.68 -4.49
C LEU A 121 -4.93 -10.99 -3.16
N ILE A 122 -3.74 -10.43 -2.91
CA ILE A 122 -3.04 -10.57 -1.63
C ILE A 122 -3.85 -9.93 -0.49
N ASN A 123 -4.37 -8.72 -0.70
CA ASN A 123 -5.21 -8.04 0.31
C ASN A 123 -6.50 -8.82 0.58
N LEU A 124 -7.13 -9.40 -0.45
CA LEU A 124 -8.28 -10.28 -0.30
C LEU A 124 -7.92 -11.56 0.47
N ALA A 125 -6.79 -12.18 0.15
CA ALA A 125 -6.30 -13.36 0.87
C ALA A 125 -6.06 -13.05 2.35
N MET A 126 -5.45 -11.90 2.66
CA MET A 126 -5.27 -11.43 4.04
C MET A 126 -6.59 -11.26 4.78
N LEU A 127 -7.60 -10.67 4.12
CA LEU A 127 -8.94 -10.50 4.69
C LEU A 127 -9.64 -11.84 4.92
N VAL A 128 -9.56 -12.77 3.97
CA VAL A 128 -10.16 -14.12 4.09
C VAL A 128 -9.49 -14.93 5.18
N VAL A 129 -8.16 -14.92 5.26
CA VAL A 129 -7.41 -15.59 6.33
C VAL A 129 -7.86 -15.03 7.68
N ALA A 130 -7.89 -13.70 7.83
CA ALA A 130 -8.34 -13.07 9.08
C ALA A 130 -9.79 -13.45 9.45
N ALA A 131 -10.71 -13.49 8.47
CA ALA A 131 -12.09 -13.91 8.70
C ALA A 131 -12.17 -15.41 9.09
N ALA A 132 -11.44 -16.29 8.41
CA ALA A 132 -11.46 -17.73 8.69
C ALA A 132 -10.85 -18.05 10.07
N THR A 133 -9.79 -17.34 10.48
CA THR A 133 -9.07 -17.63 11.73
C THR A 133 -9.63 -16.92 12.95
N PHE A 134 -10.06 -15.66 12.81
CA PHE A 134 -10.48 -14.83 13.96
C PHE A 134 -12.01 -14.71 14.09
N HIS A 135 -12.74 -14.54 12.98
CA HIS A 135 -14.20 -14.30 13.04
C HIS A 135 -14.98 -15.54 13.48
N GLN A 136 -14.58 -16.75 13.09
CA GLN A 136 -15.26 -17.99 13.48
C GLN A 136 -15.17 -18.30 14.98
N LYS A 137 -14.23 -17.68 15.72
CA LYS A 137 -13.99 -17.96 17.15
C LYS A 137 -14.38 -16.81 18.10
N GLY A 138 -14.95 -15.72 17.58
CA GLY A 138 -15.45 -14.61 18.40
C GLY A 138 -14.38 -13.83 19.17
N LEU A 139 -13.11 -13.91 18.77
CA LEU A 139 -12.02 -13.21 19.43
C LEU A 139 -11.88 -11.78 18.90
N PRO A 140 -11.71 -10.76 19.77
CA PRO A 140 -11.42 -9.41 19.34
C PRO A 140 -10.01 -9.37 18.75
N ALA A 141 -9.89 -9.37 17.43
CA ALA A 141 -8.62 -9.23 16.73
C ALA A 141 -8.16 -7.76 16.70
N SER A 142 -8.07 -7.14 17.88
CA SER A 142 -7.74 -5.71 18.03
C SER A 142 -6.25 -5.43 17.89
N ASP A 143 -5.37 -6.42 18.11
CA ASP A 143 -3.92 -6.21 18.09
C ASP A 143 -3.15 -7.29 17.31
N LEU A 144 -2.10 -6.86 16.60
CA LEU A 144 -1.27 -7.70 15.74
C LEU A 144 -0.50 -8.77 16.54
N SER A 145 -0.16 -8.42 17.79
CA SER A 145 0.44 -9.34 18.76
C SER A 145 -0.52 -10.45 19.18
N GLU A 146 -1.81 -10.11 19.28
CA GLU A 146 -2.86 -11.06 19.58
C GLU A 146 -3.05 -12.00 18.39
N ALA A 147 -3.12 -11.46 17.17
CA ALA A 147 -3.19 -12.25 15.93
C ALA A 147 -2.09 -13.31 15.82
N TYR A 148 -0.82 -12.98 16.11
CA TYR A 148 0.29 -13.94 16.10
C TYR A 148 0.11 -15.05 17.16
N ARG A 149 -0.31 -14.69 18.37
CA ARG A 149 -0.55 -15.64 19.46
C ARG A 149 -1.72 -16.57 19.17
N THR A 150 -2.77 -16.08 18.50
CA THR A 150 -3.92 -16.92 18.11
C THR A 150 -3.62 -17.80 16.89
N LEU A 151 -2.76 -17.38 15.98
CA LEU A 151 -2.38 -18.19 14.80
C LEU A 151 -1.59 -19.45 15.20
N THR A 152 -0.79 -19.38 16.26
CA THR A 152 0.07 -20.48 16.74
C THR A 152 -0.70 -21.75 17.10
N PRO A 153 -1.79 -21.71 17.92
CA PRO A 153 -2.58 -22.89 18.24
C PRO A 153 -3.56 -23.32 17.13
N ILE A 154 -3.91 -22.44 16.18
CA ILE A 154 -4.96 -22.72 15.17
C ILE A 154 -4.38 -23.35 13.90
N LEU A 155 -3.29 -22.80 13.38
CA LEU A 155 -2.67 -23.25 12.12
C LEU A 155 -1.30 -23.93 12.37
N GLY A 156 -0.86 -24.02 13.62
CA GLY A 156 0.42 -24.57 14.03
C GLY A 156 1.55 -23.54 14.05
N ALA A 157 2.64 -23.88 14.74
CA ALA A 157 3.82 -23.01 14.89
C ALA A 157 4.40 -22.56 13.52
N GLY A 158 4.33 -23.43 12.51
CA GLY A 158 4.75 -23.12 11.14
C GLY A 158 3.99 -21.94 10.53
N ALA A 159 2.65 -21.94 10.59
CA ALA A 159 1.85 -20.87 10.02
C ALA A 159 2.03 -19.52 10.74
N ALA A 160 2.20 -19.53 12.07
CA ALA A 160 2.49 -18.32 12.83
C ALA A 160 3.86 -17.73 12.43
N THR A 161 4.89 -18.56 12.24
CA THR A 161 6.19 -18.08 11.74
C THR A 161 6.11 -17.52 10.33
N VAL A 162 5.36 -18.17 9.43
CA VAL A 162 5.11 -17.65 8.07
C VAL A 162 4.39 -16.30 8.14
N PHE A 163 3.36 -16.16 8.97
CA PHE A 163 2.66 -14.88 9.16
C PHE A 163 3.61 -13.77 9.65
N ALA A 164 4.43 -14.04 10.67
CA ALA A 164 5.40 -13.07 11.18
C ALA A 164 6.46 -12.68 10.14
N LEU A 165 6.98 -13.66 9.39
CA LEU A 165 7.96 -13.41 8.32
C LEU A 165 7.34 -12.60 7.18
N THR A 166 6.12 -12.93 6.76
CA THR A 166 5.37 -12.20 5.73
C THR A 166 5.08 -10.77 6.16
N LEU A 167 4.64 -10.56 7.40
CA LEU A 167 4.39 -9.26 7.97
C LEU A 167 5.67 -8.41 8.05
N LEU A 168 6.78 -9.03 8.47
CA LEU A 168 8.09 -8.38 8.52
C LEU A 168 8.57 -8.01 7.11
N ALA A 169 8.42 -8.90 6.13
CA ALA A 169 8.76 -8.62 4.72
C ALA A 169 7.93 -7.47 4.15
N SER A 170 6.63 -7.41 4.46
CA SER A 170 5.73 -6.30 4.10
C SER A 170 6.19 -4.98 4.71
N GLY A 171 6.52 -4.99 6.01
CA GLY A 171 7.03 -3.82 6.72
C GLY A 171 8.33 -3.30 6.11
N ILE A 172 9.28 -4.18 5.78
CA ILE A 172 10.54 -3.82 5.10
C ILE A 172 10.27 -3.24 3.71
N SER A 173 9.44 -3.91 2.92
CA SER A 173 9.12 -3.51 1.54
C SER A 173 8.50 -2.10 1.50
N SER A 174 7.46 -1.87 2.31
CA SER A 174 6.80 -0.56 2.43
C SER A 174 7.79 0.53 2.84
N SER A 175 8.69 0.21 3.76
CA SER A 175 9.71 1.12 4.24
C SER A 175 10.70 1.55 3.15
N VAL A 176 11.15 0.62 2.30
CA VAL A 176 12.10 0.89 1.19
C VAL A 176 11.41 1.75 0.12
N VAL A 177 10.18 1.38 -0.25
CA VAL A 177 9.34 2.14 -1.18
C VAL A 177 9.08 3.56 -0.65
N GLY A 178 8.80 3.72 0.64
CA GLY A 178 8.60 5.01 1.29
C GLY A 178 9.85 5.91 1.24
N THR A 179 11.05 5.35 1.47
CA THR A 179 12.30 6.12 1.37
C THR A 179 12.62 6.59 -0.05
N MET A 180 12.29 5.77 -1.06
CA MET A 180 12.44 6.13 -2.48
C MET A 180 11.42 7.17 -2.90
N ALA A 181 10.16 7.02 -2.52
CA ALA A 181 9.13 8.00 -2.81
C ALA A 181 9.46 9.35 -2.16
N GLY A 182 9.94 9.35 -0.92
CA GLY A 182 10.45 10.55 -0.25
C GLY A 182 11.61 11.19 -1.02
N GLN A 183 12.47 10.41 -1.67
CA GLN A 183 13.51 10.96 -2.55
C GLN A 183 12.94 11.72 -3.74
N VAL A 184 12.03 11.06 -4.45
CA VAL A 184 11.42 11.56 -5.68
C VAL A 184 10.67 12.85 -5.39
N VAL A 185 9.87 12.87 -4.32
CA VAL A 185 9.11 14.05 -3.90
C VAL A 185 10.05 15.19 -3.51
N MET A 186 11.08 14.92 -2.72
CA MET A 186 12.00 15.95 -2.23
C MET A 186 12.86 16.54 -3.36
N GLN A 187 13.34 15.69 -4.28
CA GLN A 187 14.06 16.13 -5.48
C GLN A 187 13.16 16.88 -6.45
N GLY A 188 11.93 16.41 -6.64
CA GLY A 188 10.99 16.98 -7.62
C GLY A 188 10.32 18.27 -7.17
N LEU A 189 10.02 18.42 -5.87
CA LEU A 189 9.30 19.58 -5.34
C LEU A 189 10.21 20.61 -4.66
N VAL A 190 11.24 20.18 -3.93
CA VAL A 190 12.07 21.09 -3.11
C VAL A 190 13.49 21.24 -3.65
N GLY A 191 13.92 20.38 -4.57
CA GLY A 191 15.20 20.51 -5.28
C GLY A 191 16.46 20.18 -4.47
N PHE A 192 16.33 19.73 -3.21
CA PHE A 192 17.48 19.31 -2.39
C PHE A 192 17.57 17.79 -2.27
N THR A 193 18.77 17.29 -1.95
CA THR A 193 19.02 15.87 -1.68
C THR A 193 19.65 15.69 -0.31
N ILE A 194 19.10 14.77 0.49
CA ILE A 194 19.71 14.31 1.73
C ILE A 194 20.15 12.85 1.52
N PRO A 195 21.24 12.43 2.16
CA PRO A 195 21.69 11.06 2.06
C PRO A 195 20.65 10.10 2.65
N LEU A 196 20.51 8.93 2.03
CA LEU A 196 19.47 7.92 2.34
C LEU A 196 19.45 7.52 3.82
N TRP A 197 20.62 7.41 4.46
CA TRP A 197 20.72 7.03 5.87
C TRP A 197 20.14 8.09 6.81
N VAL A 198 20.39 9.39 6.54
CA VAL A 198 19.79 10.49 7.30
C VAL A 198 18.29 10.49 7.09
N ARG A 199 17.82 10.36 5.85
CA ARG A 199 16.38 10.28 5.56
C ARG A 199 15.74 9.13 6.34
N ARG A 200 16.35 7.95 6.30
CA ARG A 200 15.83 6.76 6.97
C ARG A 200 15.76 6.94 8.48
N LEU A 201 16.80 7.55 9.06
CA LEU A 201 16.82 7.85 10.49
C LEU A 201 15.69 8.82 10.83
N LEU A 202 15.60 9.94 10.12
CA LEU A 202 14.55 10.94 10.32
C LEU A 202 13.13 10.36 10.16
N THR A 203 12.89 9.51 9.16
CA THR A 203 11.56 8.90 8.96
C THR A 203 11.24 7.78 9.95
N SER A 204 12.25 7.19 10.60
CA SER A 204 12.06 6.15 11.63
C SER A 204 11.94 6.73 13.05
N LEU A 205 12.42 7.96 13.28
CA LEU A 205 12.37 8.61 14.60
C LEU A 205 10.96 8.68 15.20
N PRO A 206 9.89 9.08 14.48
CA PRO A 206 8.55 9.12 15.05
C PRO A 206 8.10 7.77 15.60
N ALA A 207 8.39 6.68 14.88
CA ALA A 207 8.04 5.34 15.30
C ALA A 207 8.84 4.90 16.55
N VAL A 208 10.13 5.26 16.63
CA VAL A 208 10.97 4.97 17.81
C VAL A 208 10.45 5.73 19.03
N ILE A 209 10.12 7.02 18.88
CA ILE A 209 9.60 7.87 19.95
C ILE A 209 8.30 7.29 20.49
N VAL A 210 7.35 6.93 19.62
CA VAL A 210 6.08 6.30 20.01
C VAL A 210 6.29 5.04 20.83
N VAL A 211 7.20 4.17 20.39
CA VAL A 211 7.52 2.92 21.09
C VAL A 211 8.16 3.19 22.46
N MET A 212 9.06 4.17 22.56
CA MET A 212 9.68 4.57 23.82
C MET A 212 8.68 5.19 24.80
N LEU A 213 7.69 5.93 24.30
CA LEU A 213 6.63 6.53 25.10
C LEU A 213 5.52 5.55 25.48
N GLY A 214 5.54 4.31 24.96
CA GLY A 214 4.52 3.30 25.23
C GLY A 214 3.11 3.70 24.74
N ILE A 215 3.02 4.58 23.73
CA ILE A 215 1.74 5.03 23.18
C ILE A 215 1.09 3.87 22.42
N ASP A 216 -0.23 3.73 22.57
CA ASP A 216 -1.01 2.70 21.86
C ASP A 216 -0.69 2.69 20.34
N PRO A 217 -0.24 1.54 19.79
CA PRO A 217 0.05 1.40 18.36
C PRO A 217 -1.15 1.77 17.48
N THR A 218 -2.37 1.42 17.93
CA THR A 218 -3.61 1.72 17.22
C THR A 218 -3.84 3.21 17.05
N ARG A 219 -3.65 4.01 18.12
CA ARG A 219 -3.79 5.47 18.04
C ARG A 219 -2.75 6.11 17.12
N THR A 220 -1.52 5.60 17.18
CA THR A 220 -0.44 6.05 16.30
C THR A 220 -0.72 5.72 14.84
N LEU A 221 -1.24 4.52 14.58
CA LEU A 221 -1.64 4.07 13.26
C LEU A 221 -2.75 4.95 12.70
N VAL A 222 -3.78 5.22 13.50
CA VAL A 222 -4.87 6.14 13.15
C VAL A 222 -4.34 7.54 12.82
N PHE A 223 -3.47 8.12 13.66
CA PHE A 223 -2.88 9.43 13.38
C PHE A 223 -2.06 9.44 12.09
N SER A 224 -1.33 8.36 11.81
CA SER A 224 -0.58 8.21 10.55
C SER A 224 -1.52 8.19 9.34
N GLN A 225 -2.70 7.57 9.47
CA GLN A 225 -3.72 7.60 8.41
C GLN A 225 -4.28 9.00 8.20
N VAL A 226 -4.49 9.79 9.27
CA VAL A 226 -4.95 11.19 9.16
C VAL A 226 -3.99 12.02 8.29
N VAL A 227 -2.68 11.89 8.53
CA VAL A 227 -1.65 12.59 7.75
C VAL A 227 -1.66 12.12 6.29
N LEU A 228 -1.82 10.82 6.04
CA LEU A 228 -1.93 10.28 4.68
C LEU A 228 -3.18 10.80 3.95
N SER A 229 -4.34 10.80 4.62
CA SER A 229 -5.60 11.30 4.08
C SER A 229 -5.51 12.76 3.63
N PHE A 230 -4.79 13.60 4.39
CA PHE A 230 -4.53 14.99 4.00
C PHE A 230 -3.70 15.11 2.71
N GLY A 231 -2.76 14.19 2.47
CA GLY A 231 -1.90 14.19 1.29
C GLY A 231 -2.57 13.72 -0.01
N ILE A 232 -3.66 12.96 0.08
CA ILE A 232 -4.33 12.34 -1.09
C ILE A 232 -4.86 13.39 -2.10
N PRO A 233 -5.62 14.43 -1.70
CA PRO A 233 -6.08 15.47 -2.62
C PRO A 233 -4.94 16.14 -3.39
N PHE A 234 -3.83 16.45 -2.69
CA PHE A 234 -2.67 17.12 -3.28
C PHE A 234 -1.90 16.25 -4.27
N ALA A 235 -2.05 14.93 -4.21
CA ALA A 235 -1.48 14.03 -5.22
C ALA A 235 -2.44 13.81 -6.40
N LEU A 236 -3.72 13.50 -6.12
CA LEU A 236 -4.69 13.11 -7.14
C LEU A 236 -5.14 14.29 -8.02
N VAL A 237 -5.39 15.46 -7.44
CA VAL A 237 -5.91 16.61 -8.18
C VAL A 237 -4.90 17.10 -9.23
N PRO A 238 -3.62 17.36 -8.89
CA PRO A 238 -2.63 17.74 -9.89
C PRO A 238 -2.39 16.65 -10.94
N LEU A 239 -2.41 15.37 -10.55
CA LEU A 239 -2.29 14.27 -11.50
C LEU A 239 -3.39 14.31 -12.56
N LEU A 240 -4.65 14.50 -12.16
CA LEU A 240 -5.78 14.60 -13.08
C LEU A 240 -5.71 15.84 -13.96
N LEU A 241 -5.25 16.97 -13.42
CA LEU A 241 -5.05 18.20 -14.18
C LEU A 241 -3.95 18.03 -15.22
N PHE A 242 -2.80 17.46 -14.86
CA PHE A 242 -1.67 17.26 -15.77
C PHE A 242 -1.97 16.21 -16.85
N THR A 243 -2.64 15.12 -16.49
CA THR A 243 -3.05 14.07 -17.45
C THR A 243 -4.17 14.51 -18.39
N SER A 244 -4.89 15.59 -18.05
CA SER A 244 -5.93 16.20 -18.89
C SER A 244 -5.43 17.39 -19.72
N ASN A 245 -4.18 17.81 -19.56
CA ASN A 245 -3.63 18.98 -20.25
C ASN A 245 -2.96 18.59 -21.57
N HIS A 246 -3.49 19.09 -22.70
CA HIS A 246 -2.92 18.89 -24.04
C HIS A 246 -1.49 19.44 -24.18
N ALA A 247 -1.13 20.50 -23.48
CA ALA A 247 0.22 21.08 -23.53
C ALA A 247 1.28 20.14 -22.90
N LEU A 248 0.88 19.32 -21.93
CA LEU A 248 1.80 18.39 -21.23
C LEU A 248 1.79 16.98 -21.86
N MET A 249 0.61 16.48 -22.24
CA MET A 249 0.43 15.10 -22.72
C MET A 249 0.40 14.95 -24.25
N GLY A 250 0.26 16.04 -25.01
CA GLY A 250 0.19 16.02 -26.47
C GLY A 250 -0.97 15.15 -26.99
N ASN A 251 -0.64 14.06 -27.69
CA ASN A 251 -1.63 13.13 -28.26
C ASN A 251 -2.07 12.01 -27.29
N LEU A 252 -1.52 11.98 -26.07
CA LEU A 252 -1.81 10.96 -25.05
C LEU A 252 -2.71 11.47 -23.92
N VAL A 253 -3.52 12.51 -24.18
CA VAL A 253 -4.46 13.05 -23.19
C VAL A 253 -5.51 12.00 -22.82
N ASN A 254 -5.91 12.03 -21.55
CA ASN A 254 -7.00 11.19 -21.07
C ASN A 254 -8.29 11.38 -21.90
N ARG A 255 -8.87 10.25 -22.33
CA ARG A 255 -10.19 10.24 -22.95
C ARG A 255 -11.24 10.86 -22.01
N PRO A 256 -12.28 11.53 -22.53
CA PRO A 256 -13.27 12.21 -21.69
C PRO A 256 -13.97 11.28 -20.69
N VAL A 257 -14.18 10.02 -21.06
CA VAL A 257 -14.71 8.99 -20.15
C VAL A 257 -13.75 8.72 -18.99
N LEU A 258 -12.46 8.51 -19.28
CA LEU A 258 -11.44 8.26 -18.25
C LEU A 258 -11.26 9.48 -17.34
N ARG A 259 -11.33 10.69 -17.90
CA ARG A 259 -11.30 11.94 -17.12
C ARG A 259 -12.49 12.02 -16.15
N ARG A 260 -13.72 11.75 -16.61
CA ARG A 260 -14.92 11.77 -15.75
C ARG A 260 -14.84 10.72 -14.65
N LEU A 261 -14.42 9.50 -14.99
CA LEU A 261 -14.22 8.42 -14.02
C LEU A 261 -13.14 8.79 -12.99
N GLY A 262 -12.00 9.34 -13.43
CA GLY A 262 -10.92 9.76 -12.55
C GLY A 262 -11.35 10.83 -11.55
N TRP A 263 -12.09 11.84 -12.01
CA TRP A 263 -12.68 12.85 -11.12
C TRP A 263 -13.72 12.25 -10.17
N GLY A 264 -14.58 11.35 -10.64
CA GLY A 264 -15.54 10.64 -9.80
C GLY A 264 -14.88 9.85 -8.67
N VAL A 265 -13.84 9.07 -9.00
CA VAL A 265 -13.04 8.31 -8.03
C VAL A 265 -12.32 9.25 -7.05
N THR A 266 -11.77 10.37 -7.53
CA THR A 266 -11.09 11.35 -6.67
C THR A 266 -12.05 12.01 -5.69
N VAL A 267 -13.22 12.45 -6.15
CA VAL A 267 -14.27 13.02 -5.29
C VAL A 267 -14.74 12.00 -4.26
N LEU A 268 -14.94 10.74 -4.68
CA LEU A 268 -15.32 9.66 -3.78
C LEU A 268 -14.25 9.46 -2.69
N ILE A 269 -12.98 9.30 -3.06
CA ILE A 269 -11.88 9.07 -2.09
C ILE A 269 -11.72 10.26 -1.14
N ILE A 270 -11.79 11.49 -1.65
CA ILE A 270 -11.67 12.70 -0.81
C ILE A 270 -12.86 12.79 0.14
N GLY A 271 -14.09 12.57 -0.34
CA GLY A 271 -15.29 12.57 0.50
C GLY A 271 -15.26 11.49 1.58
N LEU A 272 -14.84 10.28 1.22
CA LEU A 272 -14.69 9.17 2.15
C LEU A 272 -13.62 9.44 3.23
N ASN A 273 -12.48 10.00 2.83
CA ASN A 273 -11.44 10.41 3.77
C ASN A 273 -11.93 11.55 4.68
N ALA A 274 -12.66 12.52 4.15
CA ALA A 274 -13.22 13.61 4.95
C ALA A 274 -14.22 13.08 5.99
N LEU A 275 -15.07 12.11 5.63
CA LEU A 275 -15.97 11.44 6.57
C LEU A 275 -15.22 10.68 7.67
N LEU A 276 -14.16 9.96 7.28
CA LEU A 276 -13.32 9.23 8.22
C LEU A 276 -12.59 10.18 9.19
N LEU A 277 -12.08 11.31 8.69
CA LEU A 277 -11.45 12.37 9.50
C LEU A 277 -12.45 13.05 10.45
N TRP A 278 -13.65 13.39 9.96
CA TRP A 278 -14.68 14.03 10.76
C TRP A 278 -15.08 13.15 11.95
N LYS A 279 -15.21 11.85 11.74
CA LYS A 279 -15.49 10.87 12.81
C LYS A 279 -14.32 10.57 13.74
N LEU A 280 -13.10 10.82 13.31
CA LEU A 280 -11.92 10.68 14.17
C LEU A 280 -11.69 11.92 15.03
N ALA A 281 -12.22 13.07 14.60
CA ALA A 281 -12.10 14.35 15.30
C ALA A 281 -13.26 14.65 16.27
N GLY A 282 -14.37 13.91 16.18
CA GLY A 282 -15.54 14.03 17.07
C GLY A 282 -15.78 12.75 17.86
#